data_AF-A0A8H6YDG1-F1
#
_entry.id   AF-A0A8H6YDG1-F1
#
_cell.length_a   1.000
_cell.length_b   1.000
_cell.length_c   1.000
_cell.angle_alpha   90.00
_cell.angle_beta   90.00
_cell.angle_gamma   90.00
#
_symmetry.space_group_name_H-M   'P 1'
#
loop_
_entity.id
_entity.type
_entity.pdbx_description
1 polymer ?
#
loop_
_entity_poly.entity_id
_entity_poly.type
_entity_poly.pdbx_seq_one_letter_code
_entity_poly.pdbx_strand_id
1 'polypeptide(L)'
;MLTMLTTRRQRAVATGCSLFLIFLIWQFVSLNEYPISVASVKLWPSSTKCSATMPLEELEENLIVPQKRYRAAVASSFGFHFDVYLAVVWTLERVMGRSPTGGVVEVYAPAKFGWQFQTIVDTLGLYHGEAKQSKDLVEAINANKGDGGIDLVVLGTCEFDLRKKWSEELLAAWDARDAEHKFKVVCIVHNVRDSTWQQSIPQWSQRNAIRILPIAEHVAAAFKKTFLINADSPNATIRSIGYEDIPVDVHVPVLDVPLAVERSPSRILSNAVIQGSFSTVRRDYLAIFSDLKDSLARDPKVWGYLPLGTEKNASYAVDTTLPDPPFHLHLIGSGSLRIPQELKNVVAVHTKLSYPDFYQLMGSMDICVPGFASGNWYYDAQASSTFAMAVECDVPILVTQRIRNSYTYVDDDKAVVTRPAAMREVEALHALRTRDASDFLDRTGIPWDSYTARAVVDMLRLGWTRDKGEARAVKEKIWRANERVVQRILRDL
;
A
#
# COMPACT_ATOMS: atom_id res chain seq x y z
N MET A 1 13.08 -7.90 78.41
CA MET A 1 13.20 -6.51 78.84
C MET A 1 12.98 -5.65 77.58
N LEU A 2 11.83 -4.96 77.52
CA LEU A 2 11.25 -4.08 76.47
C LEU A 2 10.93 -4.69 75.07
N THR A 3 9.67 -5.03 74.72
CA THR A 3 8.48 -4.25 74.20
C THR A 3 8.64 -3.79 72.73
N MET A 4 8.04 -4.39 71.69
CA MET A 4 6.64 -4.43 71.15
C MET A 4 6.17 -3.22 70.27
N LEU A 5 5.44 -3.54 69.17
CA LEU A 5 4.37 -2.79 68.43
C LEU A 5 4.73 -1.93 67.17
N THR A 6 4.36 -2.39 65.94
CA THR A 6 3.24 -1.95 65.01
C THR A 6 3.45 -0.58 64.31
N THR A 7 3.17 -0.26 63.03
CA THR A 7 2.01 -0.52 62.12
C THR A 7 2.26 0.12 60.72
N ARG A 8 1.90 -0.60 59.63
CA ARG A 8 1.06 -0.26 58.43
C ARG A 8 1.13 1.09 57.64
N ARG A 9 0.95 0.93 56.29
CA ARG A 9 0.46 1.82 55.17
C ARG A 9 1.54 2.52 54.31
N GLN A 10 1.43 2.75 52.99
CA GLN A 10 0.66 2.25 51.82
C GLN A 10 1.09 3.10 50.58
N ARG A 11 0.97 2.54 49.35
CA ARG A 11 0.99 3.17 47.98
C ARG A 11 2.38 3.36 47.33
N ALA A 12 2.77 2.66 46.26
CA ALA A 12 2.23 2.49 44.88
C ALA A 12 2.65 3.60 43.90
N VAL A 13 3.65 3.31 43.04
CA VAL A 13 3.76 3.79 41.64
C VAL A 13 4.49 2.70 40.84
N ALA A 14 3.77 1.99 39.98
CA ALA A 14 4.34 1.17 38.92
C ALA A 14 3.36 1.20 37.74
N THR A 15 3.65 2.03 36.74
CA THR A 15 2.97 2.00 35.44
C THR A 15 3.88 2.69 34.43
N GLY A 16 4.45 1.92 33.50
CA GLY A 16 5.28 2.49 32.44
C GLY A 16 6.27 1.52 31.80
N CYS A 17 5.85 0.30 31.41
CA CYS A 17 6.71 -0.58 30.60
C CYS A 17 5.98 -1.44 29.55
N SER A 18 4.66 -1.28 29.35
CA SER A 18 3.90 -2.24 28.53
C SER A 18 3.75 -1.88 27.03
N LEU A 19 4.26 -0.74 26.57
CA LEU A 19 4.14 -0.33 25.15
C LEU A 19 5.35 -0.72 24.27
N PHE A 20 6.46 -1.16 24.87
CA PHE A 20 7.66 -1.56 24.10
C PHE A 20 7.62 -3.00 23.57
N LEU A 21 6.80 -3.88 24.17
CA LEU A 21 6.84 -5.32 23.85
C LEU A 21 6.06 -5.69 22.57
N ILE A 22 5.07 -4.90 22.17
CA ILE A 22 4.28 -5.14 20.95
C ILE A 22 5.11 -4.89 19.67
N PHE A 23 6.15 -4.06 19.76
CA PHE A 23 7.00 -3.70 18.62
C PHE A 23 8.03 -4.79 18.25
N LEU A 24 8.47 -5.61 19.22
CA LEU A 24 9.45 -6.69 19.00
C LEU A 24 8.82 -7.94 18.37
N ILE A 25 7.53 -8.17 18.56
CA ILE A 25 6.82 -9.33 18.01
C ILE A 25 6.73 -9.26 16.47
N TRP A 26 6.81 -8.06 15.87
CA TRP A 26 6.77 -7.90 14.42
C TRP A 26 8.08 -8.27 13.69
N GLN A 27 9.22 -8.32 14.40
CA GLN A 27 10.49 -8.74 13.77
C GLN A 27 10.79 -10.24 13.85
N PHE A 28 10.08 -11.01 14.69
CA PHE A 28 10.43 -12.41 14.96
C PHE A 28 9.48 -13.47 14.38
N VAL A 29 8.34 -13.11 13.77
CA VAL A 29 7.33 -14.09 13.28
C VAL A 29 7.48 -14.44 11.78
N SER A 30 8.68 -14.34 11.19
CA SER A 30 8.91 -14.78 9.80
C SER A 30 10.21 -15.56 9.60
N LEU A 31 10.57 -16.40 10.56
CA LEU A 31 11.60 -17.43 10.38
C LEU A 31 10.96 -18.81 10.55
N ASN A 32 10.31 -19.29 9.50
CA ASN A 32 10.21 -20.72 9.21
C ASN A 32 10.39 -20.87 7.71
N GLU A 33 11.65 -21.06 7.32
CA GLU A 33 12.05 -21.39 5.97
C GLU A 33 11.61 -22.82 5.66
N TYR A 34 10.69 -22.99 4.73
CA TYR A 34 10.56 -24.24 3.97
C TYR A 34 11.32 -24.06 2.65
N PRO A 35 12.23 -24.98 2.28
CA PRO A 35 12.86 -24.92 0.97
C PRO A 35 11.85 -25.37 -0.08
N ILE A 36 11.32 -24.43 -0.86
CA ILE A 36 10.58 -24.75 -2.09
C ILE A 36 11.60 -24.75 -3.23
N SER A 37 11.81 -25.93 -3.80
CA SER A 37 12.53 -26.13 -5.06
C SER A 37 11.90 -25.27 -6.16
N VAL A 38 12.66 -24.33 -6.71
CA VAL A 38 12.26 -23.52 -7.85
C VAL A 38 12.47 -24.34 -9.11
N ALA A 39 11.43 -25.07 -9.53
CA ALA A 39 11.39 -25.66 -10.86
C ALA A 39 11.21 -24.54 -11.90
N SER A 40 12.07 -24.54 -12.93
CA SER A 40 12.08 -23.56 -14.01
C SER A 40 10.78 -23.61 -14.82
N VAL A 41 10.04 -22.50 -14.82
CA VAL A 41 8.85 -22.32 -15.64
C VAL A 41 9.30 -22.03 -17.07
N LYS A 42 9.03 -22.97 -17.99
CA LYS A 42 9.14 -22.72 -19.44
C LYS A 42 8.05 -21.73 -19.85
N LEU A 43 8.47 -20.52 -20.23
CA LEU A 43 7.63 -19.53 -20.91
C LEU A 43 7.15 -20.12 -22.26
N TRP A 44 5.85 -20.34 -22.39
CA TRP A 44 5.22 -20.58 -23.69
C TRP A 44 4.93 -19.25 -24.39
N PRO A 45 5.05 -19.18 -25.73
CA PRO A 45 4.87 -17.94 -26.47
C PRO A 45 3.42 -17.49 -26.49
N SER A 46 3.24 -16.18 -26.33
CA SER A 46 1.98 -15.44 -26.34
C SER A 46 1.22 -15.60 -27.67
N SER A 47 -0.09 -15.75 -27.54
CA SER A 47 -1.05 -16.04 -28.59
C SER A 47 -1.27 -14.91 -29.60
N THR A 48 -1.67 -15.35 -30.77
CA THR A 48 -2.22 -14.64 -31.92
C THR A 48 -3.42 -13.78 -31.53
N LYS A 49 -3.46 -12.54 -32.05
CA LYS A 49 -4.60 -11.62 -31.95
C LYS A 49 -5.83 -12.24 -32.61
N CYS A 50 -6.91 -12.44 -31.85
CA CYS A 50 -8.24 -12.69 -32.37
C CYS A 50 -9.12 -11.46 -32.11
N SER A 51 -9.90 -11.09 -33.12
CA SER A 51 -10.64 -9.84 -33.26
C SER A 51 -12.00 -9.89 -32.55
N ALA A 52 -12.35 -8.76 -31.90
CA ALA A 52 -13.69 -8.23 -31.60
C ALA A 52 -14.73 -9.19 -30.99
N THR A 53 -14.62 -9.44 -29.69
CA THR A 53 -15.78 -9.56 -28.79
C THR A 53 -15.92 -8.21 -28.06
N MET A 54 -17.14 -7.68 -27.94
CA MET A 54 -17.40 -6.60 -26.98
C MET A 54 -16.83 -7.01 -25.62
N PRO A 55 -16.15 -6.11 -24.88
CA PRO A 55 -15.67 -6.44 -23.55
C PRO A 55 -16.85 -6.90 -22.70
N LEU A 56 -16.75 -8.05 -22.04
CA LEU A 56 -17.76 -8.54 -21.08
C LEU A 56 -18.15 -7.44 -20.06
N GLU A 57 -17.24 -6.50 -19.80
CA GLU A 57 -17.44 -5.33 -18.95
C GLU A 57 -18.60 -4.42 -19.40
N GLU A 58 -18.86 -4.25 -20.70
CA GLU A 58 -20.01 -3.46 -21.20
C GLU A 58 -21.34 -4.21 -21.09
N LEU A 59 -21.31 -5.54 -21.03
CA LEU A 59 -22.52 -6.36 -20.88
C LEU A 59 -23.00 -6.41 -19.41
N GLU A 60 -22.08 -6.41 -18.45
CA GLU A 60 -22.42 -6.33 -17.02
C GLU A 60 -23.00 -4.97 -16.61
N GLU A 61 -22.58 -3.86 -17.25
CA GLU A 61 -23.13 -2.53 -16.98
C GLU A 61 -24.63 -2.40 -17.34
N ASN A 62 -25.13 -3.26 -18.23
CA ASN A 62 -26.51 -3.24 -18.71
C ASN A 62 -27.48 -4.13 -17.89
N LEU A 63 -26.98 -4.97 -17.00
CA LEU A 63 -27.83 -5.73 -16.08
C LEU A 63 -28.20 -4.84 -14.88
N ILE A 64 -29.44 -4.36 -14.87
CA ILE A 64 -30.02 -3.65 -13.72
C ILE A 64 -30.27 -4.68 -12.60
N VAL A 65 -29.20 -5.09 -11.91
CA VAL A 65 -29.30 -5.87 -10.69
C VAL A 65 -29.56 -4.91 -9.53
N PRO A 66 -30.70 -5.02 -8.82
CA PRO A 66 -30.98 -4.16 -7.69
C PRO A 66 -29.90 -4.25 -6.61
N GLN A 67 -29.65 -3.14 -5.92
CA GLN A 67 -28.81 -3.13 -4.73
C GLN A 67 -29.40 -4.10 -3.69
N LYS A 68 -28.54 -4.88 -3.04
CA LYS A 68 -28.92 -5.81 -1.96
C LYS A 68 -28.42 -5.35 -0.61
N ARG A 69 -27.37 -4.55 -0.59
CA ARG A 69 -26.69 -4.09 0.62
C ARG A 69 -26.90 -2.59 0.79
N TYR A 70 -27.55 -2.19 1.87
CA TYR A 70 -27.96 -0.83 2.14
C TYR A 70 -27.34 -0.26 3.42
N ARG A 71 -26.83 -1.13 4.32
CA ARG A 71 -26.23 -0.73 5.59
C ARG A 71 -24.87 -1.38 5.77
N ALA A 72 -23.83 -0.64 5.40
CA ALA A 72 -22.46 -1.09 5.50
C ALA A 72 -21.82 -0.64 6.82
N ALA A 73 -21.26 -1.57 7.57
CA ALA A 73 -20.32 -1.27 8.65
C ALA A 73 -18.89 -1.46 8.14
N VAL A 74 -18.06 -0.42 8.17
CA VAL A 74 -16.63 -0.53 7.88
C VAL A 74 -15.86 -0.46 9.18
N ALA A 75 -15.15 -1.53 9.50
CA ALA A 75 -14.57 -1.71 10.83
C ALA A 75 -13.10 -2.12 10.77
N SER A 76 -12.30 -1.58 11.68
CA SER A 76 -10.93 -2.02 11.91
C SER A 76 -10.59 -1.95 13.38
N SER A 77 -10.00 -3.01 13.92
CA SER A 77 -9.36 -3.03 15.24
C SER A 77 -7.92 -2.54 15.17
N PHE A 78 -7.35 -2.46 13.96
CA PHE A 78 -5.98 -2.05 13.73
C PHE A 78 -5.83 -0.54 13.85
N GLY A 79 -4.91 -0.09 14.71
CA GLY A 79 -4.63 1.34 14.95
C GLY A 79 -3.85 2.05 13.86
N PHE A 80 -3.80 1.49 12.64
CA PHE A 80 -3.10 2.01 11.47
C PHE A 80 -3.89 1.69 10.20
N HIS A 81 -3.36 2.05 9.03
CA HIS A 81 -4.00 1.84 7.71
C HIS A 81 -5.32 2.62 7.53
N PHE A 82 -5.45 3.79 8.17
CA PHE A 82 -6.62 4.66 8.03
C PHE A 82 -6.85 5.06 6.56
N ASP A 83 -5.77 5.39 5.86
CA ASP A 83 -5.70 5.68 4.41
C ASP A 83 -6.19 4.52 3.53
N VAL A 84 -6.16 3.29 4.02
CA VAL A 84 -6.58 2.11 3.26
C VAL A 84 -8.10 1.93 3.34
N TYR A 85 -8.62 1.69 4.54
CA TYR A 85 -10.04 1.32 4.66
C TYR A 85 -10.97 2.53 4.55
N LEU A 86 -10.52 3.75 4.89
CA LEU A 86 -11.33 4.95 4.70
C LEU A 86 -11.42 5.37 3.22
N ALA A 87 -10.51 4.90 2.36
CA ALA A 87 -10.69 5.02 0.90
C ALA A 87 -11.87 4.15 0.40
N VAL A 88 -12.08 2.97 1.00
CA VAL A 88 -13.26 2.15 0.72
C VAL A 88 -14.52 2.82 1.24
N VAL A 89 -14.49 3.38 2.46
CA VAL A 89 -15.61 4.16 3.03
C VAL A 89 -16.03 5.29 2.09
N TRP A 90 -15.06 6.09 1.62
CA TRP A 90 -15.32 7.18 0.70
C TRP A 90 -15.94 6.72 -0.62
N THR A 91 -15.52 5.55 -1.13
CA THR A 91 -16.10 4.97 -2.34
C THR A 91 -17.54 4.48 -2.08
N LEU A 92 -17.80 3.84 -0.93
CA LEU A 92 -19.13 3.39 -0.52
C LEU A 92 -20.11 4.56 -0.39
N GLU A 93 -19.72 5.63 0.32
CA GLU A 93 -20.51 6.85 0.50
C GLU A 93 -20.92 7.46 -0.85
N ARG A 94 -19.97 7.57 -1.79
CA ARG A 94 -20.24 8.08 -3.14
C ARG A 94 -21.20 7.20 -3.93
N VAL A 95 -21.00 5.88 -3.92
CA VAL A 95 -21.84 4.95 -4.69
C VAL A 95 -23.25 4.86 -4.10
N MET A 96 -23.36 4.71 -2.78
CA MET A 96 -24.65 4.66 -2.08
C MET A 96 -25.40 5.99 -2.16
N GLY A 97 -24.72 7.13 -2.05
CA GLY A 97 -25.33 8.45 -2.13
C GLY A 97 -25.91 8.80 -3.51
N ARG A 98 -25.41 8.17 -4.58
CA ARG A 98 -25.99 8.28 -5.94
C ARG A 98 -27.10 7.27 -6.20
N SER A 99 -27.27 6.28 -5.33
CA SER A 99 -28.29 5.23 -5.48
C SER A 99 -29.68 5.80 -5.15
N PRO A 100 -30.73 5.56 -5.97
CA PRO A 100 -32.09 6.05 -5.68
C PRO A 100 -32.67 5.54 -4.36
N THR A 101 -32.24 4.35 -3.95
CA THR A 101 -32.62 3.69 -2.69
C THR A 101 -31.78 4.16 -1.50
N GLY A 102 -30.72 4.93 -1.75
CA GLY A 102 -29.75 5.36 -0.77
C GLY A 102 -28.93 4.21 -0.15
N GLY A 103 -28.31 4.52 0.98
CA GLY A 103 -27.57 3.60 1.82
C GLY A 103 -26.89 4.36 2.96
N VAL A 104 -26.42 3.63 3.97
CA VAL A 104 -25.73 4.21 5.13
C VAL A 104 -24.41 3.46 5.33
N VAL A 105 -23.36 4.22 5.56
CA VAL A 105 -22.04 3.70 5.93
C VAL A 105 -21.74 4.10 7.37
N GLU A 106 -21.41 3.12 8.21
CA GLU A 106 -21.10 3.32 9.62
C GLU A 106 -19.63 2.91 9.86
N VAL A 107 -18.82 3.79 10.43
CA VAL A 107 -17.39 3.55 10.65
C VAL A 107 -17.13 3.13 12.09
N TYR A 108 -16.39 2.03 12.27
CA TYR A 108 -16.01 1.45 13.55
C TYR A 108 -14.48 1.35 13.65
N ALA A 109 -13.85 2.26 14.39
CA ALA A 109 -12.39 2.38 14.47
C ALA A 109 -11.91 2.49 15.92
N PRO A 110 -10.61 2.29 16.22
CA PRO A 110 -10.07 2.60 17.54
C PRO A 110 -10.29 4.09 17.85
N ALA A 111 -10.59 4.44 19.11
CA ALA A 111 -10.90 5.81 19.51
C ALA A 111 -9.91 6.84 18.96
N LYS A 112 -10.40 7.73 18.09
CA LYS A 112 -9.67 8.77 17.34
C LYS A 112 -8.68 8.18 16.33
N PHE A 113 -8.74 8.66 15.09
CA PHE A 113 -7.74 8.28 14.10
C PHE A 113 -6.37 8.85 14.51
N GLY A 114 -5.39 7.95 14.66
CA GLY A 114 -4.04 8.28 15.09
C GLY A 114 -3.32 9.20 14.11
N TRP A 115 -2.19 9.79 14.55
CA TRP A 115 -1.32 10.62 13.71
C TRP A 115 -2.04 11.79 13.01
N GLN A 116 -3.09 12.31 13.64
CA GLN A 116 -3.94 13.39 13.11
C GLN A 116 -4.65 13.04 11.78
N PHE A 117 -4.91 11.76 11.51
CA PHE A 117 -5.65 11.37 10.30
C PHE A 117 -7.09 11.93 10.28
N GLN A 118 -7.66 12.29 11.44
CA GLN A 118 -8.93 13.01 11.50
C GLN A 118 -8.92 14.29 10.65
N THR A 119 -7.81 15.01 10.59
CA THR A 119 -7.67 16.21 9.73
C THR A 119 -7.91 15.86 8.26
N ILE A 120 -7.45 14.68 7.81
CA ILE A 120 -7.65 14.19 6.44
C ILE A 120 -9.11 13.80 6.22
N VAL A 121 -9.72 13.13 7.20
CA VAL A 121 -11.15 12.78 7.18
C VAL A 121 -12.00 14.02 7.01
N ASP A 122 -11.77 15.04 7.84
CA ASP A 122 -12.54 16.29 7.86
C ASP A 122 -12.35 17.08 6.57
N THR A 123 -11.10 17.15 6.07
CA THR A 123 -10.77 17.89 4.84
C THR A 123 -11.41 17.27 3.60
N LEU A 124 -11.44 15.94 3.52
CA LEU A 124 -11.97 15.22 2.35
C LEU A 124 -13.45 14.87 2.47
N GLY A 125 -14.05 15.02 3.66
CA GLY A 125 -15.40 14.54 3.93
C GLY A 125 -15.53 13.05 3.62
N LEU A 126 -14.63 12.21 4.15
CA LEU A 126 -14.56 10.79 3.76
C LEU A 126 -15.83 10.00 4.10
N TYR A 127 -16.59 10.42 5.12
CA TYR A 127 -17.86 9.82 5.50
C TYR A 127 -18.73 10.77 6.33
N HIS A 128 -20.01 10.41 6.49
CA HIS A 128 -20.97 11.15 7.31
C HIS A 128 -21.14 10.55 8.71
N GLY A 129 -21.29 11.42 9.72
CA GLY A 129 -21.52 11.01 11.11
C GLY A 129 -20.23 10.81 11.91
N GLU A 130 -20.34 10.15 13.07
CA GLU A 130 -19.21 9.92 13.98
C GLU A 130 -18.66 8.50 13.86
N ALA A 131 -17.33 8.35 13.95
CA ALA A 131 -16.71 7.05 14.09
C ALA A 131 -17.03 6.45 15.47
N LYS A 132 -17.53 5.22 15.47
CA LYS A 132 -17.82 4.43 16.67
C LYS A 132 -16.58 3.63 17.08
N GLN A 133 -16.58 3.10 18.30
CA GLN A 133 -15.47 2.24 18.74
C GLN A 133 -15.51 0.90 18.01
N SER A 134 -14.35 0.42 17.55
CA SER A 134 -14.24 -0.87 16.87
C SER A 134 -14.79 -2.05 17.69
N LYS A 135 -14.65 -2.00 19.02
CA LYS A 135 -15.19 -3.01 19.95
C LYS A 135 -16.73 -3.08 19.96
N ASP A 136 -17.42 -2.02 19.54
CA ASP A 136 -18.89 -1.94 19.57
C ASP A 136 -19.53 -2.53 18.30
N LEU A 137 -18.73 -2.98 17.33
CA LEU A 137 -19.20 -3.54 16.06
C LEU A 137 -20.17 -4.71 16.26
N VAL A 138 -19.77 -5.71 17.07
CA VAL A 138 -20.56 -6.94 17.28
C VAL A 138 -21.87 -6.64 18.00
N GLU A 139 -21.85 -5.70 18.95
CA GLU A 139 -23.06 -5.23 19.63
C GLU A 139 -24.03 -4.59 18.63
N ALA A 140 -23.53 -3.69 17.77
CA ALA A 140 -24.34 -3.02 16.76
C ALA A 140 -24.95 -4.00 15.72
N ILE A 141 -24.19 -5.03 15.31
CA ILE A 141 -24.69 -6.09 14.41
C ILE A 141 -25.83 -6.89 15.06
N ASN A 142 -25.75 -7.11 16.38
CA ASN A 142 -26.75 -7.87 17.12
C ASN A 142 -27.97 -7.04 17.55
N ALA A 143 -27.84 -5.71 17.62
CA ALA A 143 -28.92 -4.81 18.04
C ALA A 143 -30.11 -4.80 17.06
N ASN A 144 -29.85 -5.02 15.77
CA ASN A 144 -30.91 -5.23 14.78
C ASN A 144 -30.56 -6.41 13.84
N LYS A 145 -31.34 -7.48 13.96
CA LYS A 145 -31.17 -8.74 13.21
C LYS A 145 -32.11 -8.88 11.99
N GLY A 146 -33.10 -7.99 11.87
CA GLY A 146 -34.10 -8.02 10.80
C GLY A 146 -33.91 -6.84 9.83
N ASP A 147 -35.02 -6.33 9.33
CA ASP A 147 -35.05 -5.18 8.42
C ASP A 147 -34.29 -3.97 8.99
N GLY A 148 -33.42 -3.42 8.16
CA GLY A 148 -32.56 -2.30 8.55
C GLY A 148 -31.42 -2.69 9.50
N GLY A 149 -31.08 -3.97 9.66
CA GLY A 149 -29.81 -4.38 10.26
C GLY A 149 -28.61 -4.10 9.36
N ILE A 150 -27.39 -4.13 9.91
CA ILE A 150 -26.14 -4.10 9.10
C ILE A 150 -26.14 -5.33 8.19
N ASP A 151 -26.05 -5.14 6.87
CA ASP A 151 -26.12 -6.19 5.87
C ASP A 151 -24.78 -6.41 5.11
N LEU A 152 -23.81 -5.52 5.34
CA LEU A 152 -22.44 -5.63 4.84
C LEU A 152 -21.44 -5.23 5.92
N VAL A 153 -20.44 -6.06 6.17
CA VAL A 153 -19.32 -5.76 7.08
C VAL A 153 -18.04 -5.74 6.26
N VAL A 154 -17.37 -4.59 6.18
CA VAL A 154 -16.06 -4.44 5.54
C VAL A 154 -15.00 -4.36 6.63
N LEU A 155 -14.06 -5.28 6.64
CA LEU A 155 -12.96 -5.31 7.60
C LEU A 155 -11.72 -4.63 7.00
N GLY A 156 -11.16 -3.68 7.75
CA GLY A 156 -10.13 -2.75 7.27
C GLY A 156 -8.78 -3.40 6.95
N THR A 157 -8.43 -4.47 7.65
CA THR A 157 -7.30 -5.35 7.31
C THR A 157 -7.55 -6.73 7.92
N CYS A 158 -7.99 -7.69 7.10
CA CYS A 158 -8.34 -9.02 7.61
C CYS A 158 -7.14 -9.77 8.20
N GLU A 159 -5.91 -9.38 7.86
CA GLU A 159 -4.68 -9.82 8.52
C GLU A 159 -4.70 -9.61 10.04
N PHE A 160 -5.50 -8.65 10.55
CA PHE A 160 -5.74 -8.42 11.97
C PHE A 160 -7.19 -8.66 12.37
N ASP A 161 -8.13 -8.16 11.57
CA ASP A 161 -9.54 -8.03 11.94
C ASP A 161 -10.31 -9.35 11.85
N LEU A 162 -9.94 -10.28 10.95
CA LEU A 162 -10.59 -11.59 10.84
C LEU A 162 -9.88 -12.69 11.64
N ARG A 163 -8.99 -12.31 12.56
CA ARG A 163 -8.40 -13.27 13.50
C ARG A 163 -9.49 -13.83 14.42
N LYS A 164 -9.19 -15.00 14.99
CA LYS A 164 -10.09 -15.90 15.72
C LYS A 164 -11.27 -15.22 16.44
N LYS A 165 -11.02 -14.25 17.35
CA LYS A 165 -12.06 -13.63 18.17
C LYS A 165 -13.18 -12.96 17.35
N TRP A 166 -12.84 -12.00 16.48
CA TRP A 166 -13.84 -11.30 15.68
C TRP A 166 -14.51 -12.24 14.68
N SER A 167 -13.76 -13.19 14.10
CA SER A 167 -14.37 -14.19 13.22
C SER A 167 -15.43 -15.02 13.94
N GLU A 168 -15.14 -15.52 15.15
CA GLU A 168 -16.09 -16.32 15.95
C GLU A 168 -17.33 -15.51 16.36
N GLU A 169 -17.15 -14.28 16.83
CA GLU A 169 -18.25 -13.40 17.24
C GLU A 169 -19.14 -12.99 16.06
N LEU A 170 -18.54 -12.66 14.91
CA LEU A 170 -19.27 -12.33 13.69
C LEU A 170 -19.98 -13.56 13.09
N LEU A 171 -19.35 -14.74 13.11
CA LEU A 171 -20.01 -15.98 12.66
C LEU A 171 -21.22 -16.31 13.53
N ALA A 172 -21.11 -16.19 14.85
CA ALA A 172 -22.24 -16.41 15.75
C ALA A 172 -23.38 -15.41 15.47
N ALA A 173 -23.07 -14.14 15.22
CA ALA A 173 -24.05 -13.14 14.82
C ALA A 173 -24.69 -13.47 13.47
N TRP A 174 -23.90 -13.96 12.50
CA TRP A 174 -24.40 -14.40 11.20
C TRP A 174 -25.35 -15.60 11.36
N ASP A 175 -24.96 -16.64 12.10
CA ASP A 175 -25.75 -17.86 12.31
C ASP A 175 -27.08 -17.57 13.03
N ALA A 176 -27.11 -16.58 13.93
CA ALA A 176 -28.31 -16.20 14.69
C ALA A 176 -29.37 -15.43 13.89
N ARG A 177 -29.09 -14.97 12.67
CA ARG A 177 -30.07 -14.31 11.79
C ARG A 177 -30.83 -15.33 10.95
N ASP A 178 -32.03 -15.00 10.49
CA ASP A 178 -32.72 -15.79 9.49
C ASP A 178 -32.04 -15.71 8.10
N ALA A 179 -32.55 -16.45 7.13
CA ALA A 179 -31.96 -16.54 5.80
C ALA A 179 -32.04 -15.24 4.98
N GLU A 180 -33.03 -14.39 5.22
CA GLU A 180 -33.27 -13.16 4.45
C GLU A 180 -32.38 -12.02 4.94
N HIS A 181 -32.01 -12.02 6.22
CA HIS A 181 -31.26 -10.93 6.86
C HIS A 181 -29.76 -11.23 7.06
N LYS A 182 -29.20 -12.21 6.35
CA LYS A 182 -27.75 -12.53 6.41
C LYS A 182 -26.90 -11.38 5.84
N PHE A 183 -25.80 -11.08 6.52
CA PHE A 183 -24.81 -10.12 6.05
C PHE A 183 -23.63 -10.78 5.33
N LYS A 184 -22.89 -10.00 4.55
CA LYS A 184 -21.63 -10.41 3.91
C LYS A 184 -20.43 -9.78 4.63
N VAL A 185 -19.30 -10.48 4.63
CA VAL A 185 -18.00 -9.95 5.07
C VAL A 185 -17.13 -9.67 3.85
N VAL A 186 -16.58 -8.47 3.77
CA VAL A 186 -15.57 -8.09 2.78
C VAL A 186 -14.25 -7.88 3.50
N CYS A 187 -13.22 -8.58 3.04
CA CYS A 187 -11.90 -8.58 3.66
C CYS A 187 -10.90 -7.76 2.85
N ILE A 188 -10.55 -6.57 3.34
CA ILE A 188 -9.42 -5.82 2.77
C ILE A 188 -8.13 -6.54 3.14
N VAL A 189 -7.28 -6.79 2.14
CA VAL A 189 -6.01 -7.50 2.30
C VAL A 189 -4.92 -6.91 1.43
N HIS A 190 -3.68 -7.10 1.83
CA HIS A 190 -2.51 -6.66 1.08
C HIS A 190 -1.38 -7.68 1.03
N ASN A 191 -1.50 -8.81 1.74
CA ASN A 191 -0.46 -9.84 1.78
C ASN A 191 -1.05 -11.26 1.79
N VAL A 192 -0.91 -12.00 0.69
CA VAL A 192 -1.38 -13.40 0.59
C VAL A 192 -0.58 -14.35 1.48
N ARG A 193 0.64 -13.98 1.88
CA ARG A 193 1.52 -14.82 2.71
C ARG A 193 1.22 -14.70 4.20
N ASP A 194 0.46 -13.68 4.62
CA ASP A 194 -0.07 -13.64 5.98
C ASP A 194 -1.23 -14.64 6.06
N SER A 195 -0.93 -15.84 6.57
CA SER A 195 -1.86 -16.97 6.59
C SER A 195 -2.56 -17.19 7.93
N THR A 196 -2.21 -16.43 8.98
CA THR A 196 -2.75 -16.67 10.32
C THR A 196 -4.25 -16.43 10.38
N TRP A 197 -4.73 -15.37 9.72
CA TRP A 197 -6.16 -15.05 9.64
C TRP A 197 -6.91 -15.92 8.62
N GLN A 198 -6.21 -16.47 7.62
CA GLN A 198 -6.82 -17.27 6.55
C GLN A 198 -7.46 -18.56 7.05
N GLN A 199 -7.08 -19.02 8.26
CA GLN A 199 -7.72 -20.15 8.95
C GLN A 199 -9.22 -19.92 9.22
N SER A 200 -9.68 -18.67 9.23
CA SER A 200 -11.09 -18.30 9.38
C SER A 200 -11.88 -18.43 8.06
N ILE A 201 -11.23 -18.36 6.89
CA ILE A 201 -11.88 -18.37 5.57
C ILE A 201 -12.82 -19.56 5.37
N PRO A 202 -12.46 -20.82 5.74
CA PRO A 202 -13.32 -21.98 5.51
C PRO A 202 -14.76 -21.81 5.99
N GLN A 203 -14.94 -21.30 7.21
CA GLN A 203 -16.25 -21.17 7.84
C GLN A 203 -17.13 -20.14 7.12
N TRP A 204 -16.52 -19.07 6.60
CA TRP A 204 -17.22 -18.05 5.84
C TRP A 204 -17.48 -18.45 4.39
N SER A 205 -16.54 -19.15 3.77
CA SER A 205 -16.65 -19.65 2.39
C SER A 205 -17.82 -20.62 2.25
N GLN A 206 -17.95 -21.60 3.16
CA GLN A 206 -19.06 -22.56 3.17
C GLN A 206 -20.44 -21.90 3.31
N ARG A 207 -20.50 -20.69 3.87
CA ARG A 207 -21.73 -19.89 4.00
C ARG A 207 -21.98 -18.97 2.81
N ASN A 208 -21.10 -18.99 1.81
CA ASN A 208 -21.02 -17.98 0.77
C ASN A 208 -21.11 -16.57 1.39
N ALA A 209 -20.30 -16.28 2.41
CA ALA A 209 -20.45 -15.09 3.23
C ALA A 209 -19.19 -14.20 3.27
N ILE A 210 -18.16 -14.53 2.49
CA ILE A 210 -16.91 -13.76 2.41
C ILE A 210 -16.57 -13.36 0.98
N ARG A 211 -16.01 -12.17 0.84
CA ARG A 211 -15.32 -11.67 -0.35
C ARG A 211 -13.96 -11.15 0.04
N ILE A 212 -12.95 -11.38 -0.79
CA ILE A 212 -11.61 -10.84 -0.60
C ILE A 212 -11.45 -9.59 -1.46
N LEU A 213 -10.89 -8.54 -0.88
CA LEU A 213 -10.71 -7.23 -1.51
C LEU A 213 -9.23 -6.81 -1.43
N PRO A 214 -8.34 -7.39 -2.25
CA PRO A 214 -6.94 -6.98 -2.24
C PRO A 214 -6.74 -5.56 -2.77
N ILE A 215 -5.69 -4.91 -2.28
CA ILE A 215 -5.37 -3.52 -2.66
C ILE A 215 -4.51 -3.38 -3.94
N ALA A 216 -4.29 -4.48 -4.66
CA ALA A 216 -3.56 -4.51 -5.94
C ALA A 216 -3.89 -5.77 -6.76
N GLU A 217 -3.80 -5.68 -8.08
CA GLU A 217 -4.19 -6.78 -8.99
C GLU A 217 -3.30 -8.01 -8.84
N HIS A 218 -1.99 -7.85 -8.67
CA HIS A 218 -1.09 -9.01 -8.50
C HIS A 218 -1.39 -9.78 -7.21
N VAL A 219 -1.80 -9.09 -6.14
CA VAL A 219 -2.22 -9.75 -4.89
C VAL A 219 -3.54 -10.49 -5.09
N ALA A 220 -4.50 -9.92 -5.84
CA ALA A 220 -5.72 -10.63 -6.21
C ALA A 220 -5.44 -11.88 -7.06
N ALA A 221 -4.54 -11.80 -8.03
CA ALA A 221 -4.11 -12.96 -8.79
C ALA A 221 -3.49 -14.05 -7.89
N ALA A 222 -2.69 -13.65 -6.90
CA ALA A 222 -2.11 -14.57 -5.94
C ALA A 222 -3.14 -15.26 -5.02
N PHE A 223 -4.14 -14.53 -4.52
CA PHE A 223 -5.26 -15.11 -3.78
C PHE A 223 -6.05 -16.09 -4.65
N LYS A 224 -6.45 -15.70 -5.86
CA LYS A 224 -7.16 -16.58 -6.82
C LYS A 224 -6.39 -17.87 -7.07
N LYS A 225 -5.08 -17.77 -7.34
CA LYS A 225 -4.21 -18.94 -7.51
C LYS A 225 -4.19 -19.84 -6.27
N THR A 226 -4.09 -19.25 -5.07
CA THR A 226 -4.06 -20.00 -3.80
C THR A 226 -5.39 -20.71 -3.54
N PHE A 227 -6.51 -20.05 -3.84
CA PHE A 227 -7.84 -20.63 -3.71
C PHE A 227 -8.08 -21.78 -4.68
N LEU A 228 -7.66 -21.68 -5.93
CA LEU A 228 -7.73 -22.79 -6.89
C LEU A 228 -6.89 -23.99 -6.44
N ILE A 229 -5.67 -23.76 -5.94
CA ILE A 229 -4.83 -24.84 -5.38
C ILE A 229 -5.54 -25.54 -4.20
N ASN A 230 -6.21 -24.77 -3.35
CA ASN A 230 -6.96 -25.34 -2.23
C ASN A 230 -8.23 -26.07 -2.68
N ALA A 231 -8.92 -25.58 -3.71
CA ALA A 231 -10.07 -26.26 -4.32
C ALA A 231 -9.64 -27.61 -4.91
N ASP A 232 -8.47 -27.71 -5.53
CA ASP A 232 -7.91 -28.96 -6.05
C ASP A 232 -7.26 -29.86 -4.99
N SER A 233 -7.37 -29.52 -3.71
CA SER A 233 -6.68 -30.25 -2.64
C SER A 233 -7.09 -31.74 -2.59
N PRO A 234 -6.13 -32.68 -2.39
CA PRO A 234 -6.47 -34.08 -2.17
C PRO A 234 -7.22 -34.29 -0.84
N ASN A 235 -7.09 -33.36 0.11
CA ASN A 235 -7.82 -33.39 1.37
C ASN A 235 -9.29 -33.02 1.11
N ALA A 236 -10.20 -33.98 1.28
CA ALA A 236 -11.63 -33.79 1.07
C ALA A 236 -12.23 -32.67 1.93
N THR A 237 -11.71 -32.47 3.15
CA THR A 237 -12.13 -31.36 4.03
C THR A 237 -11.74 -30.01 3.46
N ILE A 238 -10.60 -29.89 2.77
CA ILE A 238 -10.17 -28.63 2.16
C ILE A 238 -10.92 -28.37 0.86
N ARG A 239 -11.02 -29.39 -0.01
CA ARG A 239 -11.69 -29.28 -1.31
C ARG A 239 -13.19 -28.95 -1.19
N SER A 240 -13.86 -29.41 -0.14
CA SER A 240 -15.29 -29.15 0.08
C SER A 240 -15.63 -27.76 0.64
N ILE A 241 -14.65 -26.87 0.81
CA ILE A 241 -14.86 -25.52 1.36
C ILE A 241 -15.48 -24.55 0.33
N GLY A 242 -15.34 -24.82 -0.97
CA GLY A 242 -15.78 -23.90 -2.03
C GLY A 242 -14.83 -22.73 -2.24
N TYR A 243 -13.51 -22.94 -2.12
CA TYR A 243 -12.52 -21.87 -2.32
C TYR A 243 -12.62 -21.20 -3.69
N GLU A 244 -12.98 -21.98 -4.73
CA GLU A 244 -13.14 -21.49 -6.11
C GLU A 244 -14.29 -20.48 -6.25
N ASP A 245 -15.27 -20.50 -5.34
CA ASP A 245 -16.44 -19.64 -5.36
C ASP A 245 -16.24 -18.33 -4.58
N ILE A 246 -15.10 -18.15 -3.90
CA ILE A 246 -14.83 -16.93 -3.12
C ILE A 246 -14.54 -15.77 -4.09
N PRO A 247 -15.36 -14.71 -4.11
CA PRO A 247 -15.10 -13.58 -4.99
C PRO A 247 -13.84 -12.82 -4.55
N VAL A 248 -13.02 -12.43 -5.52
CA VAL A 248 -11.78 -11.65 -5.31
C VAL A 248 -11.77 -10.45 -6.25
N ASP A 249 -12.00 -9.27 -5.69
CA ASP A 249 -12.01 -7.99 -6.40
C ASP A 249 -10.88 -7.09 -5.92
N VAL A 250 -10.51 -6.08 -6.71
CA VAL A 250 -9.44 -5.15 -6.37
C VAL A 250 -10.03 -3.79 -6.04
N HIS A 251 -9.67 -3.23 -4.88
CA HIS A 251 -9.93 -1.83 -4.55
C HIS A 251 -8.62 -1.15 -4.16
N VAL A 252 -8.18 -0.19 -4.97
CA VAL A 252 -6.90 0.48 -4.75
C VAL A 252 -7.11 1.71 -3.86
N PRO A 253 -6.45 1.80 -2.69
CA PRO A 253 -6.69 2.87 -1.72
C PRO A 253 -5.97 4.15 -2.14
N VAL A 254 -6.60 4.93 -3.01
CA VAL A 254 -6.10 6.25 -3.44
C VAL A 254 -7.12 7.30 -3.07
N LEU A 255 -6.77 8.18 -2.14
CA LEU A 255 -7.53 9.36 -1.76
C LEU A 255 -7.15 10.60 -2.60
N ASP A 256 -8.06 11.58 -2.66
CA ASP A 256 -7.86 12.87 -3.33
C ASP A 256 -7.26 13.92 -2.38
N VAL A 257 -6.08 13.65 -1.82
CA VAL A 257 -5.48 14.52 -0.82
C VAL A 257 -5.13 15.88 -1.44
N PRO A 258 -5.60 17.02 -0.87
CA PRO A 258 -5.25 18.34 -1.38
C PRO A 258 -3.78 18.64 -1.09
N LEU A 259 -3.00 18.85 -2.15
CA LEU A 259 -1.58 19.18 -2.04
C LEU A 259 -1.38 20.68 -2.22
N ALA A 260 -0.73 21.32 -1.24
CA ALA A 260 -0.43 22.74 -1.29
C ALA A 260 0.76 23.10 -2.21
N VAL A 261 1.52 22.10 -2.67
CA VAL A 261 2.79 22.34 -3.36
C VAL A 261 2.57 22.48 -4.87
N GLU A 262 2.73 23.70 -5.39
CA GLU A 262 2.92 23.90 -6.82
C GLU A 262 4.37 23.64 -7.20
N ARG A 263 4.58 22.78 -8.21
CA ARG A 263 5.92 22.40 -8.66
C ARG A 263 6.21 23.00 -10.03
N SER A 264 7.32 23.72 -10.16
CA SER A 264 7.72 24.26 -11.47
C SER A 264 8.06 23.12 -12.45
N PRO A 265 7.56 23.13 -13.70
CA PRO A 265 7.95 22.15 -14.73
C PRO A 265 9.42 22.25 -15.15
N SER A 266 10.07 23.39 -14.95
CA SER A 266 11.47 23.62 -15.37
C SER A 266 12.50 23.27 -14.29
N ARG A 267 12.09 22.59 -13.22
CA ARG A 267 12.97 22.31 -12.09
C ARG A 267 13.93 21.15 -12.36
N ILE A 268 15.07 21.18 -11.69
CA ILE A 268 16.01 20.05 -11.62
C ILE A 268 15.52 19.02 -10.59
N LEU A 269 15.81 17.73 -10.82
CA LEU A 269 15.42 16.65 -9.92
C LEU A 269 16.27 16.73 -8.65
N SER A 270 15.71 17.22 -7.55
CA SER A 270 16.43 17.43 -6.30
C SER A 270 15.91 16.61 -5.13
N ASN A 271 14.66 16.12 -5.14
CA ASN A 271 14.10 15.40 -3.99
C ASN A 271 13.60 14.02 -4.40
N ALA A 272 14.39 12.98 -4.12
CA ALA A 272 13.93 11.60 -4.28
C ALA A 272 13.47 11.04 -2.92
N VAL A 273 12.45 10.17 -2.91
CA VAL A 273 11.94 9.58 -1.69
C VAL A 273 11.87 8.06 -1.74
N ILE A 274 12.30 7.39 -0.67
CA ILE A 274 11.98 6.00 -0.38
C ILE A 274 10.99 6.00 0.79
N GLN A 275 9.76 5.57 0.51
CA GLN A 275 8.70 5.47 1.51
C GLN A 275 8.55 4.01 1.98
N GLY A 276 8.41 3.83 3.29
CA GLY A 276 8.09 2.54 3.92
C GLY A 276 8.95 2.25 5.15
N SER A 277 8.85 1.01 5.66
CA SER A 277 9.66 0.59 6.80
C SER A 277 11.16 0.62 6.47
N PHE A 278 11.97 1.03 7.44
CA PHE A 278 13.43 1.03 7.38
C PHE A 278 13.98 -0.38 7.63
N SER A 279 13.65 -1.29 6.71
CA SER A 279 14.04 -2.70 6.73
C SER A 279 14.79 -3.06 5.46
N THR A 280 16.02 -3.56 5.60
CA THR A 280 16.87 -4.02 4.49
C THR A 280 16.34 -5.28 3.80
N VAL A 281 15.45 -6.03 4.47
CA VAL A 281 14.75 -7.19 3.88
C VAL A 281 13.67 -6.73 2.90
N ARG A 282 13.07 -5.56 3.14
CA ARG A 282 11.99 -5.00 2.31
C ARG A 282 12.50 -4.05 1.24
N ARG A 283 13.59 -3.35 1.53
CA ARG A 283 14.15 -2.28 0.69
C ARG A 283 15.67 -2.41 0.59
N ASP A 284 16.21 -2.18 -0.60
CA ASP A 284 17.64 -2.31 -0.87
C ASP A 284 18.44 -1.04 -0.49
N TYR A 285 18.30 -0.60 0.76
CA TYR A 285 18.99 0.60 1.25
C TYR A 285 20.51 0.50 1.11
N LEU A 286 21.07 -0.69 1.32
CA LEU A 286 22.52 -0.89 1.28
C LEU A 286 23.08 -0.62 -0.11
N ALA A 287 22.46 -1.21 -1.13
CA ALA A 287 22.95 -1.05 -2.49
C ALA A 287 22.61 0.35 -3.03
N ILE A 288 21.48 0.96 -2.64
CA ILE A 288 21.18 2.37 -2.98
C ILE A 288 22.21 3.32 -2.36
N PHE A 289 22.57 3.14 -1.09
CA PHE A 289 23.59 3.99 -0.46
C PHE A 289 24.97 3.80 -1.06
N SER A 290 25.33 2.55 -1.42
CA SER A 290 26.58 2.28 -2.13
C SER A 290 26.62 3.02 -3.47
N ASP A 291 25.59 2.86 -4.28
CA ASP A 291 25.52 3.52 -5.60
C ASP A 291 25.54 5.04 -5.48
N LEU A 292 24.88 5.60 -4.46
CA LEU A 292 24.87 7.05 -4.20
C LEU A 292 26.26 7.57 -3.80
N LYS A 293 26.99 6.82 -2.94
CA LYS A 293 28.37 7.16 -2.61
C LYS A 293 29.27 7.13 -3.84
N ASP A 294 29.14 6.09 -4.66
CA ASP A 294 29.95 5.91 -5.87
C ASP A 294 29.62 6.98 -6.92
N SER A 295 28.37 7.44 -7.01
CA SER A 295 27.99 8.54 -7.89
C SER A 295 28.51 9.89 -7.41
N LEU A 296 28.38 10.20 -6.11
CA LEU A 296 28.90 11.43 -5.52
C LEU A 296 30.43 11.51 -5.58
N ALA A 297 31.13 10.39 -5.42
CA ALA A 297 32.59 10.36 -5.46
C ALA A 297 33.14 10.66 -6.87
N ARG A 298 32.36 10.37 -7.92
CA ARG A 298 32.74 10.63 -9.31
C ARG A 298 32.55 12.09 -9.69
N ASP A 299 31.37 12.63 -9.41
CA ASP A 299 31.05 14.03 -9.68
C ASP A 299 30.11 14.55 -8.59
N PRO A 300 30.63 15.17 -7.52
CA PRO A 300 29.79 15.69 -6.44
C PRO A 300 29.01 16.94 -6.89
N LYS A 301 29.51 17.67 -7.92
CA LYS A 301 28.94 18.93 -8.38
C LYS A 301 27.59 18.72 -9.05
N VAL A 302 27.41 17.66 -9.84
CA VAL A 302 26.10 17.35 -10.45
C VAL A 302 25.01 17.13 -9.39
N TRP A 303 25.37 16.67 -8.20
CA TRP A 303 24.45 16.47 -7.07
C TRP A 303 24.31 17.71 -6.18
N GLY A 304 25.05 18.79 -6.44
CA GLY A 304 25.02 20.03 -5.65
C GLY A 304 25.92 20.01 -4.41
N TYR A 305 26.99 19.21 -4.41
CA TYR A 305 27.89 19.04 -3.27
C TYR A 305 29.35 19.34 -3.63
N LEU A 306 30.12 19.73 -2.62
CA LEU A 306 31.58 19.82 -2.67
C LEU A 306 32.21 18.42 -2.57
N PRO A 307 33.44 18.21 -3.10
CA PRO A 307 34.18 16.97 -2.91
C PRO A 307 34.29 16.57 -1.43
N LEU A 308 34.25 15.26 -1.17
CA LEU A 308 34.35 14.74 0.18
C LEU A 308 35.70 15.12 0.80
N GLY A 309 35.67 15.70 2.01
CA GLY A 309 36.87 16.01 2.76
C GLY A 309 37.69 14.77 3.13
N THR A 310 38.96 14.97 3.48
CA THR A 310 39.88 13.87 3.85
C THR A 310 39.77 13.43 5.31
N GLU A 311 38.92 14.09 6.10
CA GLU A 311 38.75 13.77 7.52
C GLU A 311 38.01 12.45 7.72
N LYS A 312 38.35 11.70 8.77
CA LYS A 312 37.77 10.37 9.07
C LYS A 312 36.23 10.36 9.18
N ASN A 313 35.63 11.49 9.54
CA ASN A 313 34.17 11.65 9.69
C ASN A 313 33.58 12.64 8.67
N ALA A 314 34.27 12.87 7.56
CA ALA A 314 33.82 13.78 6.52
C ALA A 314 32.45 13.35 5.96
N SER A 315 31.65 14.36 5.61
CA SER A 315 30.36 14.21 4.94
C SER A 315 30.32 15.20 3.79
N TYR A 316 29.65 14.86 2.69
CA TYR A 316 29.46 15.79 1.57
C TYR A 316 28.81 17.09 2.08
N ALA A 317 29.42 18.23 1.77
CA ALA A 317 28.92 19.56 2.14
C ALA A 317 28.22 20.18 0.93
N VAL A 318 27.10 20.87 1.15
CA VAL A 318 26.37 21.54 0.06
C VAL A 318 27.26 22.59 -0.59
N ASP A 319 27.30 22.60 -1.92
CA ASP A 319 27.97 23.66 -2.67
C ASP A 319 27.02 24.85 -2.87
N THR A 320 27.10 25.81 -1.96
CA THR A 320 26.27 27.03 -1.98
C THR A 320 26.58 27.99 -3.14
N THR A 321 27.60 27.70 -3.97
CA THR A 321 27.94 28.52 -5.13
C THR A 321 27.18 28.12 -6.40
N LEU A 322 26.52 26.95 -6.39
CA LEU A 322 25.75 26.47 -7.53
C LEU A 322 24.33 27.09 -7.52
N PRO A 323 23.78 27.41 -8.70
CA PRO A 323 22.42 27.94 -8.81
C PRO A 323 21.36 26.86 -8.55
N ASP A 324 21.69 25.60 -8.83
CA ASP A 324 20.78 24.47 -8.69
C ASP A 324 20.73 23.97 -7.24
N PRO A 325 19.53 23.64 -6.70
CA PRO A 325 19.42 23.08 -5.37
C PRO A 325 20.13 21.72 -5.26
N PRO A 326 20.74 21.40 -4.10
CA PRO A 326 21.35 20.09 -3.87
C PRO A 326 20.32 18.97 -3.94
N PHE A 327 20.80 17.78 -4.27
CA PHE A 327 19.98 16.58 -4.26
C PHE A 327 19.86 15.99 -2.86
N HIS A 328 18.65 15.62 -2.47
CA HIS A 328 18.35 14.92 -1.23
C HIS A 328 17.62 13.61 -1.49
N LEU A 329 18.06 12.57 -0.78
CA LEU A 329 17.33 11.31 -0.66
C LEU A 329 16.57 11.28 0.67
N HIS A 330 15.26 11.35 0.60
CA HIS A 330 14.36 11.33 1.76
C HIS A 330 13.95 9.90 2.08
N LEU A 331 14.10 9.49 3.33
CA LEU A 331 13.57 8.23 3.84
C LEU A 331 12.38 8.56 4.74
N ILE A 332 11.18 8.18 4.34
CA ILE A 332 9.95 8.48 5.08
C ILE A 332 9.32 7.18 5.58
N GLY A 333 9.23 7.02 6.88
CA GLY A 333 8.59 5.84 7.47
C GLY A 333 8.97 5.58 8.91
N SER A 334 9.20 4.31 9.23
CA SER A 334 9.43 3.84 10.60
C SER A 334 10.50 2.76 10.66
N GLY A 335 11.20 2.68 11.80
CA GLY A 335 12.28 1.73 12.04
C GLY A 335 13.60 2.46 12.33
N SER A 336 14.71 1.73 12.21
CA SER A 336 16.05 2.27 12.40
C SER A 336 16.92 1.83 11.24
N LEU A 337 17.68 2.77 10.68
CA LEU A 337 18.63 2.52 9.62
C LEU A 337 19.88 3.35 9.88
N ARG A 338 21.04 2.71 9.79
CA ARG A 338 22.31 3.40 9.89
C ARG A 338 22.62 4.06 8.56
N ILE A 339 22.61 5.40 8.55
CA ILE A 339 23.06 6.18 7.40
C ILE A 339 24.59 6.21 7.39
N PRO A 340 25.26 5.94 6.26
CA PRO A 340 26.71 6.13 6.13
C PRO A 340 27.13 7.56 6.47
N GLN A 341 28.25 7.73 7.16
CA GLN A 341 28.71 9.03 7.64
C GLN A 341 28.88 10.03 6.50
N GLU A 342 29.35 9.57 5.34
CA GLU A 342 29.59 10.37 4.16
C GLU A 342 28.28 11.00 3.62
N LEU A 343 27.16 10.29 3.78
CA LEU A 343 25.84 10.65 3.26
C LEU A 343 24.98 11.46 4.24
N LYS A 344 25.50 11.82 5.43
CA LYS A 344 24.72 12.47 6.49
C LYS A 344 23.98 13.74 6.05
N ASN A 345 24.53 14.51 5.11
CA ASN A 345 23.91 15.73 4.58
C ASN A 345 23.19 15.53 3.23
N VAL A 346 23.19 14.29 2.71
CA VAL A 346 22.53 13.90 1.45
C VAL A 346 21.24 13.15 1.75
N VAL A 347 21.23 12.32 2.79
CA VAL A 347 20.08 11.50 3.17
C VAL A 347 19.37 12.11 4.37
N ALA A 348 18.09 12.43 4.21
CA ALA A 348 17.24 12.94 5.27
C ALA A 348 16.27 11.86 5.75
N VAL A 349 16.22 11.61 7.06
CA VAL A 349 15.37 10.57 7.65
C VAL A 349 14.20 11.20 8.39
N HIS A 350 12.99 10.84 8.00
CA HIS A 350 11.75 11.38 8.54
C HIS A 350 10.94 10.26 9.19
N THR A 351 10.67 10.40 10.48
CA THR A 351 9.88 9.44 11.26
C THR A 351 8.84 10.17 12.08
N LYS A 352 7.77 9.46 12.47
CA LYS A 352 6.73 9.98 13.37
C LYS A 352 6.04 11.26 12.85
N LEU A 353 5.91 11.38 11.53
CA LEU A 353 5.14 12.47 10.92
C LEU A 353 3.65 12.29 11.22
N SER A 354 2.94 13.39 11.42
CA SER A 354 1.48 13.38 11.29
C SER A 354 1.11 13.11 9.83
N TYR A 355 -0.12 12.67 9.56
CA TYR A 355 -0.56 12.48 8.17
C TYR A 355 -0.54 13.78 7.34
N PRO A 356 -0.99 14.94 7.87
CA PRO A 356 -0.82 16.21 7.17
C PRO A 356 0.65 16.51 6.82
N ASP A 357 1.58 16.37 7.77
CA ASP A 357 3.00 16.60 7.52
C ASP A 357 3.59 15.58 6.52
N PHE A 358 3.15 14.33 6.62
CA PHE A 358 3.54 13.25 5.71
C PHE A 358 3.11 13.58 4.27
N TYR A 359 1.84 13.95 4.06
CA TYR A 359 1.32 14.27 2.73
C TYR A 359 1.95 15.55 2.16
N GLN A 360 2.19 16.56 3.01
CA GLN A 360 2.90 17.77 2.60
C GLN A 360 4.35 17.46 2.18
N LEU A 361 5.07 16.65 2.96
CA LEU A 361 6.45 16.27 2.65
C LEU A 361 6.51 15.36 1.42
N MET A 362 5.68 14.32 1.35
CA MET A 362 5.62 13.43 0.18
C MET A 362 5.25 14.23 -1.07
N GLY A 363 4.27 15.14 -0.96
CA GLY A 363 3.86 16.05 -2.02
C GLY A 363 4.92 17.09 -2.44
N SER A 364 6.04 17.24 -1.73
CA SER A 364 7.17 18.07 -2.17
C SER A 364 8.27 17.27 -2.88
N MET A 365 8.13 15.94 -2.96
CA MET A 365 9.11 15.09 -3.62
C MET A 365 8.98 15.14 -5.14
N ASP A 366 10.11 14.99 -5.82
CA ASP A 366 10.18 14.96 -7.28
C ASP A 366 9.88 13.58 -7.84
N ILE A 367 10.37 12.54 -7.16
CA ILE A 367 10.23 11.16 -7.60
C ILE A 367 10.24 10.19 -6.43
N CYS A 368 9.37 9.18 -6.49
CA CYS A 368 9.34 8.08 -5.53
C CYS A 368 10.17 6.91 -6.05
N VAL A 369 11.06 6.39 -5.21
CA VAL A 369 11.90 5.24 -5.49
C VAL A 369 11.43 4.08 -4.61
N PRO A 370 10.73 3.06 -5.17
CA PRO A 370 10.27 1.92 -4.38
C PRO A 370 11.41 1.18 -3.70
N GLY A 371 12.58 1.09 -4.35
CA GLY A 371 13.81 0.53 -3.78
C GLY A 371 13.62 -0.89 -3.25
N PHE A 372 12.82 -1.73 -3.91
CA PHE A 372 12.47 -3.07 -3.45
C PHE A 372 13.68 -4.01 -3.46
N ALA A 373 13.96 -4.65 -2.32
CA ALA A 373 14.94 -5.73 -2.23
C ALA A 373 14.55 -6.93 -3.12
N SER A 374 15.54 -7.64 -3.67
CA SER A 374 15.33 -8.73 -4.64
C SER A 374 14.53 -9.92 -4.07
N GLY A 375 14.65 -10.19 -2.77
CA GLY A 375 14.01 -11.32 -2.09
C GLY A 375 12.64 -11.01 -1.45
N ASN A 376 12.03 -9.86 -1.74
CA ASN A 376 10.74 -9.51 -1.16
C ASN A 376 9.55 -10.00 -2.01
N TRP A 377 8.35 -9.93 -1.41
CA TRP A 377 7.09 -10.40 -1.99
C TRP A 377 6.31 -9.30 -2.72
N TYR A 378 6.89 -8.12 -2.92
CA TYR A 378 6.14 -6.97 -3.43
C TYR A 378 5.77 -7.07 -4.92
N TYR A 379 6.31 -8.06 -5.63
CA TYR A 379 6.06 -8.30 -7.05
C TYR A 379 4.92 -9.29 -7.31
N ASP A 380 4.65 -10.18 -6.37
CA ASP A 380 3.85 -11.39 -6.63
C ASP A 380 2.80 -11.67 -5.56
N ALA A 381 3.00 -11.24 -4.31
CA ALA A 381 2.19 -11.72 -3.19
C ALA A 381 1.82 -10.65 -2.16
N GLN A 382 2.46 -9.48 -2.20
CA GLN A 382 2.25 -8.38 -1.27
C GLN A 382 2.16 -7.04 -1.99
N ALA A 383 1.23 -6.18 -1.59
CA ALA A 383 1.15 -4.80 -2.06
C ALA A 383 1.94 -3.87 -1.12
N SER A 384 2.58 -2.86 -1.70
CA SER A 384 3.29 -1.81 -0.97
C SER A 384 2.48 -0.52 -0.97
N SER A 385 2.26 0.07 0.21
CA SER A 385 1.60 1.37 0.34
C SER A 385 2.35 2.50 -0.36
N THR A 386 3.65 2.32 -0.64
CA THR A 386 4.48 3.26 -1.43
C THR A 386 3.84 3.68 -2.74
N PHE A 387 3.16 2.78 -3.44
CA PHE A 387 2.55 3.09 -4.73
C PHE A 387 1.30 3.94 -4.56
N ALA A 388 0.37 3.51 -3.69
CA ALA A 388 -0.82 4.27 -3.34
C ALA A 388 -0.46 5.68 -2.85
N MET A 389 0.47 5.79 -1.90
CA MET A 389 0.90 7.08 -1.33
C MET A 389 1.55 8.00 -2.38
N ALA A 390 2.35 7.46 -3.29
CA ALA A 390 2.94 8.24 -4.37
C ALA A 390 1.87 8.78 -5.33
N VAL A 391 0.88 7.94 -5.69
CA VAL A 391 -0.27 8.37 -6.51
C VAL A 391 -1.10 9.42 -5.77
N GLU A 392 -1.43 9.23 -4.49
CA GLU A 392 -2.15 10.23 -3.68
C GLU A 392 -1.44 11.58 -3.68
N CYS A 393 -0.11 11.58 -3.63
CA CYS A 393 0.73 12.77 -3.55
C CYS A 393 1.19 13.33 -4.92
N ASP A 394 0.63 12.84 -6.02
CA ASP A 394 1.04 13.22 -7.38
C ASP A 394 2.57 13.12 -7.60
N VAL A 395 3.20 12.13 -6.98
CA VAL A 395 4.65 11.87 -7.10
C VAL A 395 4.85 10.70 -8.08
N PRO A 396 5.55 10.93 -9.21
CA PRO A 396 5.82 9.86 -10.15
C PRO A 396 6.77 8.82 -9.55
N ILE A 397 6.58 7.56 -9.94
CA ILE A 397 7.29 6.42 -9.35
C ILE A 397 8.35 5.93 -10.33
N LEU A 398 9.60 5.83 -9.88
CA LEU A 398 10.69 5.23 -10.65
C LEU A 398 10.56 3.70 -10.63
N VAL A 399 10.25 3.10 -11.77
CA VAL A 399 9.89 1.68 -11.86
C VAL A 399 10.65 0.97 -12.97
N THR A 400 10.69 -0.36 -12.89
CA THR A 400 11.07 -1.24 -14.01
C THR A 400 9.82 -1.81 -14.67
N GLN A 401 9.97 -2.42 -15.86
CA GLN A 401 8.86 -3.14 -16.50
C GLN A 401 8.24 -4.23 -15.59
N ARG A 402 9.07 -4.93 -14.79
CA ARG A 402 8.57 -5.93 -13.83
C ARG A 402 7.60 -5.32 -12.84
N ILE A 403 7.89 -4.12 -12.34
CA ILE A 403 7.00 -3.41 -11.41
C ILE A 403 5.69 -3.00 -12.10
N ARG A 404 5.75 -2.49 -13.33
CA ARG A 404 4.55 -2.12 -14.11
C ARG A 404 3.61 -3.31 -14.27
N ASN A 405 4.17 -4.49 -14.55
CA ASN A 405 3.40 -5.72 -14.68
C ASN A 405 2.76 -6.20 -13.35
N SER A 406 3.32 -5.80 -12.20
CA SER A 406 2.77 -6.14 -10.88
C SER A 406 1.72 -5.11 -10.43
N TYR A 407 2.02 -3.82 -10.54
CA TYR A 407 1.16 -2.72 -10.09
C TYR A 407 0.41 -2.11 -11.27
N THR A 408 -0.46 -2.90 -11.90
CA THR A 408 -1.10 -2.53 -13.17
C THR A 408 -2.01 -1.30 -13.08
N TYR A 409 -2.52 -0.96 -11.90
CA TYR A 409 -3.28 0.29 -11.70
C TYR A 409 -2.45 1.57 -11.90
N VAL A 410 -1.12 1.50 -11.83
CA VAL A 410 -0.20 2.61 -12.19
C VAL A 410 0.58 2.34 -13.48
N ASP A 411 0.18 1.36 -14.30
CA ASP A 411 0.79 1.13 -15.60
C ASP A 411 0.36 2.22 -16.61
N ASP A 412 0.82 3.45 -16.36
CA ASP A 412 0.57 4.67 -17.14
C ASP A 412 1.79 5.59 -16.99
N ASP A 413 2.34 6.08 -18.10
CA ASP A 413 3.53 6.96 -18.09
C ASP A 413 3.25 8.29 -17.34
N LYS A 414 1.98 8.66 -17.16
CA LYS A 414 1.56 9.78 -16.30
C LYS A 414 1.81 9.54 -14.81
N ALA A 415 1.88 8.29 -14.37
CA ALA A 415 2.12 7.91 -12.98
C ALA A 415 3.55 7.44 -12.71
N VAL A 416 4.26 6.95 -13.74
CA VAL A 416 5.56 6.30 -13.56
C VAL A 416 6.65 6.82 -14.49
N VAL A 417 7.90 6.64 -14.07
CA VAL A 417 9.11 6.80 -14.88
C VAL A 417 9.74 5.43 -15.04
N THR A 418 9.82 4.93 -16.26
CA THR A 418 10.27 3.55 -16.50
C THR A 418 11.75 3.52 -16.86
N ARG A 419 12.56 2.95 -15.97
CA ARG A 419 13.98 2.66 -16.23
C ARG A 419 14.15 1.23 -16.75
N PRO A 420 15.14 0.98 -17.64
CA PRO A 420 15.54 -0.40 -17.92
C PRO A 420 16.09 -1.06 -16.66
N ALA A 421 15.83 -2.36 -16.48
CA ALA A 421 16.28 -3.09 -15.29
C ALA A 421 17.80 -3.08 -15.11
N ALA A 422 18.55 -2.96 -16.22
CA ALA A 422 20.01 -2.86 -16.23
C ALA A 422 20.56 -1.55 -15.61
N MET A 423 19.77 -0.48 -15.59
CA MET A 423 20.13 0.80 -14.97
C MET A 423 19.57 0.87 -13.57
N ARG A 424 20.40 0.94 -12.54
CA ARG A 424 19.96 0.94 -11.13
C ARG A 424 19.33 2.29 -10.75
N GLU A 425 18.68 2.34 -9.59
CA GLU A 425 17.90 3.50 -9.14
C GLU A 425 18.72 4.79 -9.15
N VAL A 426 19.90 4.80 -8.53
CA VAL A 426 20.75 6.00 -8.46
C VAL A 426 21.27 6.42 -9.83
N GLU A 427 21.58 5.47 -10.71
CA GLU A 427 22.01 5.77 -12.08
C GLU A 427 20.88 6.42 -12.89
N ALA A 428 19.64 5.96 -12.70
CA ALA A 428 18.47 6.58 -13.32
C ALA A 428 18.22 7.98 -12.75
N LEU A 429 18.34 8.18 -11.44
CA LEU A 429 18.24 9.50 -10.81
C LEU A 429 19.31 10.46 -11.33
N HIS A 430 20.55 9.99 -11.46
CA HIS A 430 21.66 10.76 -12.04
C HIS A 430 21.31 11.19 -13.46
N ALA A 431 20.95 10.24 -14.33
CA ALA A 431 20.63 10.52 -15.72
C ALA A 431 19.42 11.47 -15.87
N LEU A 432 18.38 11.31 -15.04
CA LEU A 432 17.21 12.21 -15.05
C LEU A 432 17.56 13.62 -14.56
N ARG A 433 18.47 13.74 -13.58
CA ARG A 433 18.92 15.01 -13.03
C ARG A 433 19.80 15.76 -14.03
N THR A 434 20.76 15.08 -14.65
CA THR A 434 21.68 15.67 -15.64
C THR A 434 21.08 15.78 -17.05
N ARG A 435 19.98 15.05 -17.30
CA ARG A 435 19.40 14.83 -18.64
C ARG A 435 20.39 14.18 -19.61
N ASP A 436 21.31 13.38 -19.09
CA ASP A 436 22.37 12.75 -19.86
C ASP A 436 22.54 11.26 -19.48
N ALA A 437 22.50 10.41 -20.50
CA ALA A 437 22.67 8.97 -20.37
C ALA A 437 24.13 8.49 -20.50
N SER A 438 25.04 9.36 -20.96
CA SER A 438 26.39 8.99 -21.39
C SER A 438 27.19 8.35 -20.26
N ASP A 439 27.13 8.91 -19.05
CA ASP A 439 27.80 8.34 -17.86
C ASP A 439 27.41 6.88 -17.59
N PHE A 440 26.14 6.51 -17.81
CA PHE A 440 25.71 5.13 -17.64
C PHE A 440 26.16 4.26 -18.81
N LEU A 441 25.91 4.68 -20.05
CA LEU A 441 26.15 3.87 -21.24
C LEU A 441 27.64 3.61 -21.48
N ASP A 442 28.47 4.64 -21.31
CA ASP A 442 29.91 4.54 -21.53
C ASP A 442 30.57 3.66 -20.47
N ARG A 443 30.20 3.82 -19.18
CA ARG A 443 30.77 3.00 -18.09
C ARG A 443 30.36 1.53 -18.17
N THR A 444 29.15 1.25 -18.62
CA THR A 444 28.64 -0.12 -18.75
C THR A 444 29.05 -0.77 -20.08
N GLY A 445 29.61 0.00 -21.02
CA GLY A 445 29.95 -0.48 -22.36
C GLY A 445 28.72 -0.88 -23.18
N ILE A 446 27.54 -0.37 -22.83
CA ILE A 446 26.29 -0.67 -23.54
C ILE A 446 26.27 0.13 -24.85
N PRO A 447 26.17 -0.52 -26.02
CA PRO A 447 26.11 0.19 -27.29
C PRO A 447 24.90 1.13 -27.37
N TRP A 448 25.12 2.33 -27.92
CA TRP A 448 24.09 3.36 -28.08
C TRP A 448 22.91 2.94 -28.96
N ASP A 449 23.10 1.94 -29.83
CA ASP A 449 22.08 1.34 -30.69
C ASP A 449 21.38 0.11 -30.07
N SER A 450 21.72 -0.25 -28.83
CA SER A 450 21.10 -1.35 -28.12
C SER A 450 19.66 -1.04 -27.67
N TYR A 451 18.89 -2.09 -27.36
CA TYR A 451 17.55 -1.92 -26.78
C TYR A 451 17.61 -1.20 -25.42
N THR A 452 18.62 -1.50 -24.60
CA THR A 452 18.81 -0.85 -23.30
C THR A 452 19.07 0.64 -23.47
N ALA A 453 19.95 1.04 -24.39
CA ALA A 453 20.22 2.45 -24.65
C ALA A 453 18.96 3.20 -25.11
N ARG A 454 18.16 2.62 -26.01
CA ARG A 454 16.86 3.19 -26.40
C ARG A 454 15.91 3.37 -25.21
N ALA A 455 15.82 2.37 -24.34
CA ALA A 455 14.97 2.46 -23.14
C ALA A 455 15.44 3.57 -22.17
N VAL A 456 16.75 3.80 -22.04
CA VAL A 456 17.28 4.94 -21.28
C VAL A 456 16.90 6.27 -21.95
N VAL A 457 17.06 6.38 -23.26
CA VAL A 457 16.70 7.59 -24.02
C VAL A 457 15.20 7.86 -23.89
N ASP A 458 14.35 6.84 -23.97
CA ASP A 458 12.90 6.98 -23.76
C ASP A 458 12.57 7.42 -22.32
N MET A 459 13.26 6.88 -21.31
CA MET A 459 13.13 7.32 -19.93
C MET A 459 13.45 8.81 -19.78
N LEU A 460 14.54 9.29 -20.39
CA LEU A 460 14.94 10.70 -20.37
C LEU A 460 13.97 11.59 -21.14
N ARG A 461 13.49 11.12 -22.30
CA ARG A 461 12.53 11.83 -23.14
C ARG A 461 11.18 12.03 -22.45
N LEU A 462 10.66 10.99 -21.80
CA LEU A 462 9.43 11.07 -21.01
C LEU A 462 9.64 11.87 -19.72
N GLY A 463 10.85 11.80 -19.16
CA GLY A 463 11.22 12.51 -17.95
C GLY A 463 10.35 12.15 -16.74
N TRP A 464 10.44 12.97 -15.71
CA TRP A 464 9.83 12.74 -14.41
C TRP A 464 8.84 13.84 -14.00
N THR A 465 8.73 14.94 -14.74
CA THR A 465 7.74 15.99 -14.46
C THR A 465 6.36 15.56 -14.93
N ARG A 466 5.33 15.76 -14.11
CA ARG A 466 3.92 15.50 -14.44
C ARG A 466 3.09 16.72 -14.16
N ASP A 467 2.11 17.00 -15.01
CA ASP A 467 1.14 18.05 -14.71
C ASP A 467 0.01 17.53 -13.82
N LYS A 468 -0.68 18.46 -13.14
CA LYS A 468 -1.77 18.11 -12.21
C LYS A 468 -2.95 17.42 -12.92
N GLY A 469 -3.20 17.73 -14.19
CA GLY A 469 -4.27 17.12 -14.98
C GLY A 469 -3.97 15.66 -15.32
N GLU A 470 -2.72 15.35 -15.67
CA GLU A 470 -2.23 13.98 -15.87
C GLU A 470 -2.40 13.12 -14.61
N ALA A 471 -1.94 13.62 -13.47
CA ALA A 471 -2.08 12.92 -12.19
C ALA A 471 -3.56 12.73 -11.82
N ARG A 472 -4.41 13.74 -12.03
CA ARG A 472 -5.86 13.65 -11.84
C ARG A 472 -6.50 12.57 -12.73
N ALA A 473 -6.12 12.49 -14.00
CA ALA A 473 -6.65 11.49 -14.91
C ALA A 473 -6.34 10.05 -14.47
N VAL A 474 -5.15 9.82 -13.91
CA VAL A 474 -4.77 8.52 -13.31
C VAL A 474 -5.67 8.20 -12.12
N LYS A 475 -5.83 9.15 -11.18
CA LYS A 475 -6.68 8.99 -9.99
C LYS A 475 -8.14 8.69 -10.38
N GLU A 476 -8.70 9.43 -11.35
CA GLU A 476 -10.08 9.22 -11.81
C GLU A 476 -10.30 7.85 -12.44
N LYS A 477 -9.31 7.35 -13.20
CA LYS A 477 -9.36 5.98 -13.75
C LYS A 477 -9.45 4.95 -12.61
N ILE A 478 -8.62 5.11 -11.57
CA ILE A 478 -8.63 4.23 -10.38
C ILE A 478 -9.97 4.33 -9.65
N TRP A 479 -10.48 5.54 -9.40
CA TRP A 479 -11.75 5.70 -8.68
C TRP A 479 -12.95 5.12 -9.42
N ARG A 480 -13.02 5.26 -10.75
CA ARG A 480 -14.07 4.62 -11.54
C ARG A 480 -14.01 3.10 -11.43
N ALA A 481 -12.80 2.51 -11.43
CA ALA A 481 -12.63 1.08 -11.21
C ALA A 481 -13.08 0.65 -9.80
N ASN A 482 -12.70 1.41 -8.77
CA ASN A 482 -13.14 1.19 -7.39
C ASN A 482 -14.66 1.32 -7.23
N GLU A 483 -15.30 2.30 -7.87
CA GLU A 483 -16.76 2.47 -7.85
C GLU A 483 -17.47 1.24 -8.46
N ARG A 484 -16.97 0.70 -9.58
CA ARG A 484 -17.51 -0.54 -10.17
C ARG A 484 -17.38 -1.74 -9.22
N VAL A 485 -16.26 -1.86 -8.53
CA VAL A 485 -16.04 -2.91 -7.53
C VAL A 485 -17.03 -2.78 -6.38
N VAL A 486 -17.21 -1.57 -5.85
CA VAL A 486 -18.21 -1.32 -4.81
C VAL A 486 -19.63 -1.62 -5.30
N GLN A 487 -19.98 -1.26 -6.53
CA GLN A 487 -21.28 -1.63 -7.10
C GLN A 487 -21.50 -3.15 -7.14
N ARG A 488 -20.48 -3.94 -7.52
CA ARG A 488 -20.55 -5.42 -7.45
C ARG A 488 -20.74 -5.91 -6.02
N ILE A 489 -19.99 -5.36 -5.06
CA ILE A 489 -20.13 -5.69 -3.63
C ILE A 489 -21.56 -5.44 -3.15
N LEU A 490 -22.14 -4.27 -3.48
CA LEU A 490 -23.47 -3.89 -3.01
C LEU A 490 -24.61 -4.69 -3.66
N ARG A 491 -24.35 -5.37 -4.78
CA ARG A 491 -25.32 -6.18 -5.55
C ARG A 491 -25.09 -7.69 -5.39
N ASP A 492 -24.05 -8.09 -4.65
CA ASP A 492 -23.56 -9.47 -4.56
C ASP A 492 -23.22 -10.10 -5.94
N LEU A 493 -22.55 -9.33 -6.81
CA LEU A 493 -22.11 -9.79 -8.14
C LEU A 493 -20.71 -10.41 -8.15
#